data_AF-A0A534ZZB1-F1
#
_entry.id   AF-A0A534ZZB1-F1
#
_cell.length_a   1.000
_cell.length_b   1.000
_cell.length_c   1.000
_cell.angle_alpha   90.00
_cell.angle_beta   90.00
_cell.angle_gamma   90.00
#
_symmetry.space_group_name_H-M   'P 1'
#
loop_
_entity.id
_entity.type
_entity.pdbx_description
1 polymer ?
#
loop_
_entity_poly.entity_id
_entity_poly.type
_entity_poly.pdbx_seq_one_letter_code
_entity_poly.pdbx_strand_id
1 'polypeptide(L)'
;MTPLVLGAAGGLHASLGFLARFLDRVRWGIRRGDWVFAAVMALALVAAPSAVDRYQTGARGYELHNPAALATVASQLAGELGQYDAILAPVREAKWIEGLTGLTTLFSQSVRYAFRPGEWERSIAAEALLRSTSAMTNEFFFVKYQDLAAGDGVAVPRDVVIAANHGGEFVDLLRISELDTRVLAGDPPGSTLATLANLHPDAVSRNVAAEQVAIQTSWIGERRGGQISLTQEATLTRNSPTFDLTVDAQSILPVGGLQLDLRSAPDIAMTSVKIVGQTATVYFTPRGLEQPGLRISVVDGAGTIEQTEPDSLRIEASGGRLHVQVTVLTAGEPFSSMRMLYPPDLVKQYHIAAVLLDRDDPAFASRERRLAAIGFHGEPGDGPYGLMFR
;
A
#
# COMPACT_ATOMS: atom_id res chain seq x y z
N MET A 1 -12.21 12.58 24.58
CA MET A 1 -12.08 11.10 24.45
C MET A 1 -12.81 10.35 25.58
N THR A 2 -12.75 10.82 26.83
CA THR A 2 -13.49 10.28 28.00
C THR A 2 -15.04 10.32 27.94
N PRO A 3 -15.72 11.35 27.41
CA PRO A 3 -17.18 11.45 27.55
C PRO A 3 -17.98 10.48 26.67
N LEU A 4 -17.47 10.09 25.50
CA LEU A 4 -18.13 9.11 24.62
C LEU A 4 -18.00 7.67 25.13
N VAL A 5 -16.86 7.31 25.72
CA VAL A 5 -16.64 5.98 26.34
C VAL A 5 -17.43 5.85 27.63
N LEU A 6 -17.48 6.90 28.46
CA LEU A 6 -18.35 6.96 29.64
C LEU A 6 -19.84 6.96 29.25
N GLY A 7 -20.21 7.63 28.15
CA GLY A 7 -21.56 7.61 27.60
C GLY A 7 -21.97 6.23 27.07
N ALA A 8 -21.08 5.54 26.37
CA ALA A 8 -21.32 4.18 25.87
C ALA A 8 -21.38 3.14 27.00
N ALA A 9 -20.48 3.23 27.99
CA ALA A 9 -20.50 2.37 29.18
C ALA A 9 -21.73 2.62 30.07
N GLY A 10 -22.10 3.90 30.26
CA GLY A 10 -23.32 4.29 30.96
C GLY A 10 -24.60 3.86 30.23
N GLY A 11 -24.61 3.98 28.90
CA GLY A 11 -25.68 3.49 28.03
C GLY A 11 -25.83 1.98 28.08
N LEU A 12 -24.71 1.24 28.07
CA LEU A 12 -24.66 -0.22 28.22
C LEU A 12 -25.20 -0.65 29.59
N HIS A 13 -24.77 0.01 30.68
CA HIS A 13 -25.26 -0.30 32.02
C HIS A 13 -26.75 0.00 32.19
N ALA A 14 -27.23 1.12 31.64
CA ALA A 14 -28.65 1.46 31.64
C ALA A 14 -29.48 0.46 30.82
N SER A 15 -28.95 0.01 29.67
CA SER A 15 -29.59 -0.97 28.79
C SER A 15 -29.68 -2.36 29.45
N LEU A 16 -28.62 -2.81 30.12
CA LEU A 16 -28.62 -4.03 30.93
C LEU A 16 -29.64 -3.96 32.07
N GLY A 17 -29.65 -2.85 32.81
CA GLY A 17 -30.60 -2.64 33.90
C GLY A 17 -32.05 -2.58 33.41
N PHE A 18 -32.31 -2.04 32.22
CA PHE A 18 -33.64 -1.99 31.62
C PHE A 18 -34.07 -3.36 31.09
N LEU A 19 -33.18 -4.11 30.42
CA LEU A 19 -33.45 -5.45 29.93
C LEU A 19 -33.74 -6.43 31.08
N ALA A 20 -32.97 -6.36 32.18
CA ALA A 20 -33.21 -7.18 33.37
C ALA A 20 -34.60 -6.89 33.99
N ARG A 21 -34.96 -5.61 34.15
CA ARG A 21 -36.30 -5.22 34.65
C ARG A 21 -37.43 -5.58 33.69
N PHE A 22 -37.17 -5.54 32.39
CA PHE A 22 -38.14 -5.93 31.36
C PHE A 22 -38.38 -7.44 31.39
N LEU A 23 -37.32 -8.25 31.44
CA LEU A 23 -37.41 -9.71 31.57
C LEU A 23 -38.08 -10.16 32.89
N ASP A 24 -37.93 -9.40 33.98
CA ASP A 24 -38.69 -9.63 35.22
C ASP A 24 -40.19 -9.36 35.06
N ARG A 25 -40.60 -8.36 34.25
CA ARG A 25 -42.01 -8.09 33.94
C ARG A 25 -42.63 -9.09 32.96
N VAL A 26 -41.80 -9.66 32.09
CA VAL A 26 -42.17 -10.66 31.06
C VAL A 26 -42.68 -11.97 31.70
N ARG A 27 -42.49 -12.18 33.01
CA ARG A 27 -43.02 -13.30 33.80
C ARG A 27 -44.57 -13.34 33.89
N TRP A 28 -45.28 -12.33 33.37
CA TRP A 28 -46.74 -12.14 33.52
C TRP A 28 -47.55 -12.02 32.20
N GLY A 29 -47.07 -12.63 31.10
CA GLY A 29 -47.83 -12.82 29.85
C GLY A 29 -47.39 -11.90 28.69
N ILE A 30 -47.22 -12.45 27.47
CA ILE A 30 -46.45 -11.79 26.38
C ILE A 30 -47.15 -11.84 25.01
N ARG A 31 -47.03 -10.75 24.22
CA ARG A 31 -47.29 -10.69 22.77
C ARG A 31 -45.97 -10.75 21.97
N ARG A 32 -46.02 -11.27 20.74
CA ARG A 32 -44.86 -11.58 19.86
C ARG A 32 -43.85 -10.44 19.63
N GLY A 33 -44.28 -9.17 19.71
CA GLY A 33 -43.41 -7.99 19.51
C GLY A 33 -42.38 -7.77 20.61
N ASP A 34 -42.68 -8.20 21.84
CA ASP A 34 -41.80 -8.01 23.00
C ASP A 34 -40.57 -8.92 22.94
N TRP A 35 -40.70 -10.09 22.32
CA TRP A 35 -39.60 -11.02 22.06
C TRP A 35 -38.63 -10.50 21.00
N VAL A 36 -39.15 -9.84 19.96
CA VAL A 36 -38.31 -9.26 18.90
C VAL A 36 -37.48 -8.10 19.47
N PHE A 37 -38.08 -7.25 20.29
CA PHE A 37 -37.37 -6.15 20.94
C PHE A 37 -36.29 -6.65 21.93
N ALA A 38 -36.61 -7.64 22.75
CA ALA A 38 -35.64 -8.26 23.66
C ALA A 38 -34.47 -8.92 22.89
N ALA A 39 -34.76 -9.58 21.76
CA ALA A 39 -33.74 -10.18 20.89
C ALA A 39 -32.83 -9.12 20.25
N VAL A 40 -33.38 -8.00 19.76
CA VAL A 40 -32.60 -6.88 19.19
C VAL A 40 -31.71 -6.23 20.25
N MET A 41 -32.24 -6.00 21.46
CA MET A 41 -31.46 -5.44 22.56
C MET A 41 -30.35 -6.39 23.03
N ALA A 42 -30.62 -7.70 23.09
CA ALA A 42 -29.61 -8.71 23.40
C ALA A 42 -28.52 -8.75 22.32
N LEU A 43 -28.90 -8.66 21.03
CA LEU A 43 -27.95 -8.62 19.93
C LEU A 43 -27.06 -7.36 19.99
N ALA A 44 -27.65 -6.20 20.28
CA ALA A 44 -26.91 -4.95 20.48
C ALA A 44 -25.96 -5.03 21.69
N LEU A 45 -26.38 -5.65 22.78
CA LEU A 45 -25.57 -5.88 23.98
C LEU A 45 -24.40 -6.85 23.74
N VAL A 46 -24.59 -7.87 22.91
CA VAL A 46 -23.53 -8.82 22.53
C VAL A 46 -22.55 -8.20 21.53
N ALA A 47 -23.04 -7.37 20.60
CA ALA A 47 -22.21 -6.72 19.59
C ALA A 47 -21.41 -5.52 20.14
N ALA A 48 -21.96 -4.80 21.14
CA ALA A 48 -21.40 -3.56 21.66
C ALA A 48 -19.97 -3.70 22.22
N PRO A 49 -19.59 -4.74 22.99
CA PRO A 49 -18.20 -4.91 23.43
C PRO A 49 -17.22 -4.99 22.27
N SER A 50 -17.56 -5.73 21.19
CA SER A 50 -16.70 -5.84 20.02
C SER A 50 -16.63 -4.54 19.20
N ALA A 51 -17.72 -3.77 19.15
CA ALA A 51 -17.75 -2.47 18.49
C ALA A 51 -16.99 -1.41 19.30
N VAL A 52 -17.11 -1.43 20.63
CA VAL A 52 -16.38 -0.57 21.55
C VAL A 52 -14.90 -0.91 21.55
N ASP A 53 -14.52 -2.19 21.53
CA ASP A 53 -13.11 -2.60 21.46
C ASP A 53 -12.48 -2.24 20.11
N ARG A 54 -13.19 -2.44 18.99
CA ARG A 54 -12.77 -1.94 17.67
C ARG A 54 -12.63 -0.42 17.65
N TYR A 55 -13.58 0.30 18.25
CA TYR A 55 -13.53 1.75 18.35
C TYR A 55 -12.41 2.23 19.26
N GLN A 56 -12.17 1.60 20.42
CA GLN A 56 -11.09 1.91 21.35
C GLN A 56 -9.73 1.59 20.73
N THR A 57 -9.60 0.51 19.98
CA THR A 57 -8.39 0.19 19.20
C THR A 57 -8.16 1.25 18.12
N GLY A 58 -9.21 1.66 17.40
CA GLY A 58 -9.14 2.79 16.48
C GLY A 58 -8.80 4.12 17.16
N ALA A 59 -9.34 4.38 18.35
CA ALA A 59 -9.17 5.61 19.13
C ALA A 59 -7.80 5.70 19.82
N ARG A 60 -7.26 4.59 20.34
CA ARG A 60 -5.85 4.48 20.79
C ARG A 60 -4.90 4.76 19.64
N GLY A 61 -5.31 4.42 18.42
CA GLY A 61 -4.65 4.84 17.18
C GLY A 61 -4.57 6.36 16.97
N TYR A 62 -5.26 7.20 17.76
CA TYR A 62 -5.17 8.67 17.73
C TYR A 62 -4.54 9.28 19.00
N GLU A 63 -4.10 8.45 19.96
CA GLU A 63 -3.43 8.94 21.15
C GLU A 63 -2.00 9.36 20.78
N LEU A 64 -1.62 10.58 21.15
CA LEU A 64 -0.28 11.11 20.92
C LEU A 64 0.72 10.37 21.82
N HIS A 65 1.79 9.85 21.23
CA HIS A 65 2.79 9.05 21.96
C HIS A 65 3.52 9.89 23.01
N ASN A 66 3.93 11.11 22.65
CA ASN A 66 4.55 12.06 23.58
C ASN A 66 4.19 13.52 23.21
N PRO A 67 3.08 14.06 23.75
CA PRO A 67 2.64 15.41 23.43
C PRO A 67 3.65 16.51 23.79
N ALA A 68 4.42 16.33 24.87
CA ALA A 68 5.42 17.30 25.30
C ALA A 68 6.58 17.38 24.31
N ALA A 69 7.12 16.22 23.91
CA ALA A 69 8.16 16.16 22.88
C ALA A 69 7.66 16.68 21.54
N LEU A 70 6.41 16.38 21.17
CA LEU A 70 5.82 16.90 19.93
C LEU A 70 5.70 18.43 19.97
N ALA A 71 5.35 19.03 21.10
CA ALA A 71 5.29 20.49 21.23
C ALA A 71 6.70 21.13 21.09
N THR A 72 7.74 20.51 21.66
CA THR A 72 9.13 20.93 21.47
C THR A 72 9.51 20.91 20.00
N VAL A 73 9.28 19.78 19.32
CA VAL A 73 9.61 19.62 17.89
C VAL A 73 8.79 20.57 17.01
N ALA A 74 7.50 20.76 17.32
CA ALA A 74 6.65 21.72 16.59
C ALA A 74 7.16 23.16 16.74
N SER A 75 7.64 23.55 17.92
CA SER A 75 8.24 24.88 18.11
C SER A 75 9.55 25.04 17.33
N GLN A 76 10.38 23.99 17.24
CA GLN A 76 11.59 24.01 16.43
C GLN A 76 11.24 24.18 14.94
N LEU A 77 10.32 23.36 14.43
CA LEU A 77 9.83 23.44 13.06
C LEU A 77 9.29 24.84 12.73
N ALA A 78 8.51 25.45 13.63
CA ALA A 78 7.98 26.80 13.43
C ALA A 78 9.07 27.89 13.40
N GLY A 79 10.21 27.67 14.06
CA GLY A 79 11.33 28.60 14.07
C GLY A 79 12.25 28.50 12.84
N GLU A 80 12.32 27.31 12.22
CA GLU A 80 13.21 27.04 11.10
C GLU A 80 12.52 27.14 9.73
N LEU A 81 11.21 26.87 9.67
CA LEU A 81 10.48 26.78 8.41
C LEU A 81 9.75 28.08 8.03
N GLY A 82 9.73 28.37 6.73
CA GLY A 82 8.97 29.47 6.14
C GLY A 82 7.47 29.17 6.04
N GLN A 83 6.68 30.23 5.81
CA GLN A 83 5.22 30.15 5.72
C GLN A 83 4.70 29.21 4.62
N TYR A 84 5.50 28.94 3.58
CA TYR A 84 5.13 28.10 2.45
C TYR A 84 5.73 26.69 2.51
N ASP A 85 6.52 26.40 3.54
CA ASP A 85 7.12 25.10 3.71
C ASP A 85 6.11 24.09 4.25
N ALA A 86 6.26 22.84 3.81
CA ALA A 86 5.46 21.73 4.27
C ALA A 86 6.29 20.72 5.05
N ILE A 87 5.61 20.03 5.96
CA ILE A 87 6.19 19.00 6.81
C ILE A 87 5.58 17.65 6.44
N LEU A 88 6.40 16.66 6.15
CA LEU A 88 5.96 15.27 6.06
C LEU A 88 5.95 14.67 7.47
N ALA A 89 4.80 14.20 7.95
CA ALA A 89 4.69 13.65 9.29
C ALA A 89 3.64 12.53 9.36
N PRO A 90 3.66 11.66 10.39
CA PRO A 90 2.56 10.73 10.62
C PRO A 90 1.25 11.46 10.83
N VAL A 91 0.14 10.85 10.37
CA VAL A 91 -1.16 11.53 10.28
C VAL A 91 -1.58 12.16 11.59
N ARG A 92 -1.29 11.51 12.73
CA ARG A 92 -1.58 12.03 14.06
C ARG A 92 -0.79 13.30 14.35
N GLU A 93 0.54 13.21 14.32
CA GLU A 93 1.46 14.31 14.60
C GLU A 93 1.24 15.48 13.64
N ALA A 94 1.04 15.18 12.36
CA ALA A 94 0.74 16.13 11.30
C ALA A 94 -0.46 17.02 11.66
N LYS A 95 -1.58 16.43 12.12
CA LYS A 95 -2.76 17.21 12.52
C LYS A 95 -2.50 18.14 13.70
N TRP A 96 -1.71 17.69 14.66
CA TRP A 96 -1.30 18.51 15.80
C TRP A 96 -0.36 19.63 15.39
N ILE A 97 0.62 19.33 14.52
CA ILE A 97 1.55 20.32 13.97
C ILE A 97 0.79 21.39 13.18
N GLU A 98 -0.11 21.01 12.27
CA GLU A 98 -0.94 22.00 11.54
C GLU A 98 -1.69 22.93 12.50
N GLY A 99 -2.22 22.39 13.60
CA GLY A 99 -2.92 23.18 14.62
C GLY A 99 -2.01 24.08 15.46
N LEU A 100 -0.78 23.65 15.76
CA LEU A 100 0.17 24.37 16.61
C LEU A 100 0.96 25.43 15.85
N THR A 101 1.32 25.16 14.59
CA THR A 101 2.26 25.98 13.82
C THR A 101 1.58 26.69 12.65
N GLY A 102 0.42 26.20 12.19
CA GLY A 102 -0.23 26.68 10.96
C GLY A 102 0.48 26.23 9.67
N LEU A 103 1.58 25.46 9.77
CA LEU A 103 2.31 24.94 8.62
C LEU A 103 1.53 23.80 7.96
N THR A 104 1.68 23.66 6.64
CA THR A 104 1.01 22.60 5.89
C THR A 104 1.69 21.26 6.14
N THR A 105 0.92 20.17 6.24
CA THR A 105 1.49 18.83 6.42
C THR A 105 1.05 17.83 5.35
N LEU A 106 1.91 16.83 5.11
CA LEU A 106 1.63 15.61 4.36
C LEU A 106 1.57 14.42 5.32
N PHE A 107 0.62 13.51 5.11
CA PHE A 107 0.29 12.44 6.06
C PHE A 107 0.92 11.10 5.67
N SER A 108 1.88 10.59 6.43
CA SER A 108 2.57 9.31 6.12
C SER A 108 1.70 8.04 6.17
N GLN A 109 0.44 8.16 6.55
CA GLN A 109 -0.51 7.05 6.65
C GLN A 109 -1.78 7.38 5.85
N SER A 110 -2.37 6.34 5.26
CA SER A 110 -3.65 6.39 4.55
C SER A 110 -4.73 7.02 5.42
N VAL A 111 -5.24 8.17 5.00
CA VAL A 111 -6.32 8.84 5.70
C VAL A 111 -7.64 8.15 5.33
N ARG A 112 -8.14 7.26 6.20
CA ARG A 112 -9.46 6.59 6.00
C ARG A 112 -10.63 7.57 5.92
N TYR A 113 -10.49 8.75 6.53
CA TYR A 113 -11.50 9.80 6.52
C TYR A 113 -10.84 11.14 6.21
N ALA A 114 -10.95 11.61 4.97
CA ALA A 114 -10.52 12.95 4.60
C ALA A 114 -11.47 13.98 5.23
N PHE A 115 -10.95 14.84 6.09
CA PHE A 115 -11.71 15.93 6.72
C PHE A 115 -11.59 17.24 5.94
N ARG A 116 -10.62 17.32 5.03
CA ARG A 116 -10.39 18.48 4.15
C ARG A 116 -10.18 18.03 2.70
N PRO A 117 -10.49 18.88 1.71
CA PRO A 117 -10.10 18.65 0.33
C PRO A 117 -8.59 18.44 0.20
N GLY A 118 -8.14 17.54 -0.67
CA GLY A 118 -6.73 17.32 -0.94
C GLY A 118 -5.98 16.41 0.05
N GLU A 119 -6.64 15.87 1.08
CA GLU A 119 -5.97 15.02 2.08
C GLU A 119 -5.59 13.64 1.54
N TRP A 120 -6.40 13.08 0.63
CA TRP A 120 -6.08 11.81 -0.04
C TRP A 120 -4.86 11.95 -0.94
N GLU A 121 -4.77 13.02 -1.74
CA GLU A 121 -3.62 13.26 -2.60
C GLU A 121 -2.34 13.47 -1.80
N ARG A 122 -2.42 14.19 -0.67
CA ARG A 122 -1.29 14.37 0.25
C ARG A 122 -0.87 13.07 0.91
N SER A 123 -1.82 12.20 1.25
CA SER A 123 -1.55 10.89 1.83
C SER A 123 -0.87 9.95 0.82
N ILE A 124 -1.35 9.92 -0.43
CA ILE A 124 -0.72 9.16 -1.52
C ILE A 124 0.70 9.66 -1.80
N ALA A 125 0.91 10.99 -1.82
CA ALA A 125 2.23 11.57 -2.02
C ALA A 125 3.20 11.22 -0.88
N ALA A 126 2.73 11.31 0.38
CA ALA A 126 3.50 10.92 1.55
C ALA A 126 3.87 9.43 1.54
N GLU A 127 2.93 8.57 1.15
CA GLU A 127 3.17 7.14 1.03
C GLU A 127 4.23 6.85 -0.04
N ALA A 128 4.17 7.52 -1.20
CA ALA A 128 5.20 7.42 -2.22
C ALA A 128 6.58 7.89 -1.71
N LEU A 129 6.64 9.03 -1.01
CA LEU A 129 7.88 9.56 -0.45
C LEU A 129 8.57 8.59 0.52
N LEU A 130 7.79 7.88 1.34
CA LEU A 130 8.33 7.05 2.42
C LEU A 130 8.54 5.59 2.02
N ARG A 131 7.75 5.09 1.06
CA ARG A 131 7.73 3.66 0.73
C ARG A 131 8.19 3.36 -0.69
N SER A 132 8.42 4.36 -1.54
CA SER A 132 8.80 4.11 -2.93
C SER A 132 9.95 4.96 -3.43
N THR A 133 10.61 4.47 -4.47
CA THR A 133 11.64 5.13 -5.27
C THR A 133 11.00 5.79 -6.49
N SER A 134 9.89 5.21 -6.94
CA SER A 134 8.98 5.68 -7.96
C SER A 134 7.65 4.97 -7.78
N ALA A 135 6.58 5.61 -8.20
CA ALA A 135 5.26 5.07 -8.06
C ALA A 135 4.34 5.60 -9.15
N MET A 136 3.25 4.87 -9.37
CA MET A 136 2.15 5.33 -10.20
C MET A 136 0.83 4.94 -9.54
N THR A 137 -0.18 5.77 -9.75
CA THR A 137 -1.52 5.54 -9.24
C THR A 137 -2.54 5.84 -10.33
N ASN A 138 -3.68 5.18 -10.27
CA ASN A 138 -4.94 5.59 -10.88
C ASN A 138 -6.06 5.45 -9.85
N GLU A 139 -7.32 5.47 -10.28
CA GLU A 139 -8.50 5.36 -9.43
C GLU A 139 -8.59 4.03 -8.64
N PHE A 140 -7.90 3.00 -9.11
CA PHE A 140 -8.05 1.61 -8.66
C PHE A 140 -6.76 0.99 -8.11
N PHE A 141 -5.60 1.43 -8.57
CA PHE A 141 -4.31 0.89 -8.20
C PHE A 141 -3.34 1.95 -7.70
N PHE A 142 -2.44 1.50 -6.84
CA PHE A 142 -1.23 2.21 -6.46
C PHE A 142 -0.06 1.24 -6.52
N VAL A 143 0.77 1.39 -7.55
CA VAL A 143 1.94 0.56 -7.82
C VAL A 143 3.18 1.28 -7.33
N LYS A 144 3.91 0.64 -6.43
CA LYS A 144 5.05 1.21 -5.69
C LYS A 144 6.30 0.42 -5.95
N TYR A 145 7.35 1.09 -6.42
CA TYR A 145 8.66 0.48 -6.52
C TYR A 145 9.47 0.78 -5.26
N GLN A 146 9.93 -0.23 -4.53
CA GLN A 146 10.45 -0.02 -3.17
C GLN A 146 11.98 0.06 -3.06
N ASP A 147 12.72 -0.58 -3.96
CA ASP A 147 14.19 -0.63 -3.88
C ASP A 147 14.86 -0.28 -5.21
N LEU A 148 16.14 0.09 -5.17
CA LEU A 148 16.98 0.42 -6.33
C LEU A 148 18.14 -0.57 -6.44
N ALA A 149 18.34 -1.12 -7.64
CA ALA A 149 19.64 -1.64 -8.05
C ALA A 149 20.45 -0.48 -8.65
N ALA A 150 21.70 -0.29 -8.19
CA ALA A 150 22.60 0.72 -8.71
C ALA A 150 23.77 0.10 -9.47
N GLY A 151 24.12 0.66 -10.63
CA GLY A 151 25.25 0.24 -11.47
C GLY A 151 25.56 1.31 -12.51
N ASP A 152 26.84 1.57 -12.77
CA ASP A 152 27.32 2.49 -13.81
C ASP A 152 26.64 3.88 -13.84
N GLY A 153 26.33 4.42 -12.65
CA GLY A 153 25.67 5.72 -12.50
C GLY A 153 24.15 5.71 -12.74
N VAL A 154 23.57 4.53 -12.98
CA VAL A 154 22.13 4.33 -13.13
C VAL A 154 21.57 3.65 -11.87
N ALA A 155 20.38 4.08 -11.45
CA ALA A 155 19.61 3.42 -10.40
C ALA A 155 18.24 3.00 -10.96
N VAL A 156 18.01 1.69 -11.03
CA VAL A 156 16.79 1.10 -11.60
C VAL A 156 15.97 0.43 -10.51
N PRO A 157 14.65 0.67 -10.44
CA PRO A 157 13.81 0.06 -9.42
C PRO A 157 13.63 -1.46 -9.62
N ARG A 158 13.77 -2.25 -8.55
CA ARG A 158 13.85 -3.72 -8.64
C ARG A 158 12.74 -4.54 -7.96
N ASP A 159 12.06 -3.94 -6.99
CA ASP A 159 10.95 -4.59 -6.27
C ASP A 159 9.68 -3.77 -6.49
N VAL A 160 8.56 -4.46 -6.72
CA VAL A 160 7.26 -3.86 -6.98
C VAL A 160 6.24 -4.34 -5.95
N VAL A 161 5.47 -3.42 -5.41
CA VAL A 161 4.27 -3.69 -4.61
C VAL A 161 3.06 -3.14 -5.35
N ILE A 162 2.03 -3.97 -5.51
CA ILE A 162 0.78 -3.65 -6.18
C ILE A 162 -0.29 -3.55 -5.11
N ALA A 163 -0.77 -2.33 -4.89
CA ALA A 163 -1.88 -2.05 -4.00
C ALA A 163 -3.15 -1.77 -4.81
N ALA A 164 -4.30 -2.18 -4.29
CA ALA A 164 -5.60 -1.91 -4.89
C ALA A 164 -6.48 -1.09 -3.96
N ASN A 165 -7.32 -0.22 -4.52
CA ASN A 165 -8.33 0.53 -3.80
C ASN A 165 -9.37 -0.43 -3.22
N HIS A 166 -9.48 -0.45 -1.90
CA HIS A 166 -10.45 -1.24 -1.15
C HIS A 166 -11.08 -0.37 -0.07
N GLY A 167 -12.30 0.11 -0.32
CA GLY A 167 -13.06 0.93 0.63
C GLY A 167 -12.44 2.30 0.92
N GLY A 168 -11.84 2.96 -0.08
CA GLY A 168 -11.25 4.29 0.08
C GLY A 168 -9.81 4.29 0.62
N GLU A 169 -9.16 3.13 0.64
CA GLU A 169 -7.77 2.95 1.05
C GLU A 169 -7.04 2.05 0.03
N PHE A 170 -5.77 2.36 -0.27
CA PHE A 170 -4.94 1.44 -1.04
C PHE A 170 -4.37 0.37 -0.11
N VAL A 171 -4.77 -0.88 -0.34
CA VAL A 171 -4.27 -2.04 0.41
C VAL A 171 -3.21 -2.73 -0.42
N ASP A 172 -2.02 -2.94 0.14
CA ASP A 172 -0.98 -3.76 -0.49
C ASP A 172 -1.45 -5.21 -0.59
N LEU A 173 -1.55 -5.73 -1.82
CA LEU A 173 -2.07 -7.09 -2.06
C LEU A 173 -1.00 -8.02 -2.59
N LEU A 174 -0.25 -7.55 -3.60
CA LEU A 174 0.75 -8.36 -4.29
C LEU A 174 2.12 -7.69 -4.25
N ARG A 175 3.16 -8.51 -4.37
CA ARG A 175 4.54 -8.07 -4.58
C ARG A 175 5.26 -8.94 -5.60
N ILE A 176 6.22 -8.32 -6.26
CA ILE A 176 7.19 -8.95 -7.16
C ILE A 176 8.57 -8.52 -6.66
N SER A 177 9.42 -9.47 -6.28
CA SER A 177 10.82 -9.20 -5.96
C SER A 177 11.74 -9.46 -7.15
N GLU A 178 12.96 -8.93 -7.11
CA GLU A 178 14.02 -9.23 -8.08
C GLU A 178 14.33 -10.73 -8.25
N LEU A 179 14.00 -11.57 -7.27
CA LEU A 179 14.19 -13.03 -7.35
C LEU A 179 13.03 -13.75 -8.04
N ASP A 180 11.89 -13.08 -8.19
CA ASP A 180 10.64 -13.68 -8.65
C ASP A 180 10.47 -13.61 -10.18
N THR A 181 11.36 -12.91 -10.91
CA THR A 181 11.35 -12.86 -12.38
C THR A 181 12.51 -13.66 -12.97
N ARG A 182 12.20 -14.60 -13.88
CA ARG A 182 13.20 -15.48 -14.52
C ARG A 182 12.99 -15.57 -16.02
N VAL A 183 14.11 -15.60 -16.74
CA VAL A 183 14.18 -16.00 -18.15
C VAL A 183 14.52 -17.48 -18.19
N LEU A 184 13.69 -18.29 -18.84
CA LEU A 184 13.88 -19.72 -18.99
C LEU A 184 14.63 -20.02 -20.30
N ALA A 185 15.59 -20.94 -20.24
CA ALA A 185 16.33 -21.40 -21.41
C ALA A 185 15.46 -22.33 -22.26
N GLY A 186 15.66 -22.27 -23.58
CA GLY A 186 15.08 -23.24 -24.52
C GLY A 186 15.81 -24.59 -24.50
N ASP A 187 17.08 -24.62 -24.07
CA ASP A 187 17.88 -25.84 -23.98
C ASP A 187 18.92 -25.79 -22.83
N PRO A 188 18.88 -26.70 -21.85
CA PRO A 188 17.79 -27.66 -21.61
C PRO A 188 16.49 -26.93 -21.22
N PRO A 189 15.32 -27.36 -21.73
CA PRO A 189 14.04 -26.71 -21.46
C PRO A 189 13.75 -26.57 -19.97
N GLY A 190 13.20 -25.41 -19.58
CA GLY A 190 12.79 -25.13 -18.20
C GLY A 190 13.94 -24.80 -17.24
N SER A 191 15.20 -24.87 -17.68
CA SER A 191 16.32 -24.38 -16.88
C SER A 191 16.36 -22.85 -16.85
N THR A 192 16.82 -22.25 -15.74
CA THR A 192 16.93 -20.79 -15.64
C THR A 192 18.12 -20.29 -16.46
N LEU A 193 17.86 -19.41 -17.42
CA LEU A 193 18.87 -18.71 -18.20
C LEU A 193 19.39 -17.48 -17.44
N ALA A 194 18.47 -16.68 -16.89
CA ALA A 194 18.78 -15.51 -16.07
C ALA A 194 17.66 -15.24 -15.06
N THR A 195 17.96 -14.49 -14.01
CA THR A 195 17.00 -13.90 -13.07
C THR A 195 17.21 -12.39 -13.05
N LEU A 196 16.20 -11.60 -12.67
CA LEU A 196 16.35 -10.13 -12.60
C LEU A 196 17.51 -9.73 -11.68
N ALA A 197 17.60 -10.34 -10.50
CA ALA A 197 18.70 -10.13 -9.53
C ALA A 197 20.11 -10.41 -10.07
N ASN A 198 20.21 -11.15 -11.17
CA ASN A 198 21.45 -11.56 -11.80
C ASN A 198 21.84 -10.67 -12.99
N LEU A 199 20.99 -9.73 -13.39
CA LEU A 199 21.22 -8.77 -14.45
C LEU A 199 21.66 -7.42 -13.87
N HIS A 200 22.39 -6.66 -14.67
CA HIS A 200 22.81 -5.31 -14.35
C HIS A 200 21.70 -4.30 -14.70
N PRO A 201 21.45 -3.31 -13.84
CA PRO A 201 20.53 -2.21 -14.15
C PRO A 201 21.05 -1.42 -15.36
N ASP A 202 20.18 -1.14 -16.33
CA ASP A 202 20.55 -0.44 -17.57
C ASP A 202 19.84 0.91 -17.69
N ALA A 203 18.51 0.93 -17.63
CA ALA A 203 17.74 2.17 -17.70
C ALA A 203 16.38 2.09 -16.99
N VAL A 204 15.83 3.28 -16.70
CA VAL A 204 14.46 3.46 -16.24
C VAL A 204 13.83 4.61 -17.01
N SER A 205 12.65 4.37 -17.60
CA SER A 205 11.84 5.42 -18.23
C SER A 205 10.52 5.57 -17.47
N ARG A 206 10.00 6.80 -17.44
CA ARG A 206 8.74 7.17 -16.80
C ARG A 206 7.94 7.97 -17.80
N ASN A 207 6.82 7.41 -18.23
CA ASN A 207 5.99 8.01 -19.26
C ASN A 207 4.66 8.45 -18.65
N VAL A 208 4.26 9.68 -18.94
CA VAL A 208 2.97 10.25 -18.54
C VAL A 208 2.27 10.79 -19.78
N ALA A 209 1.16 10.15 -20.13
CA ALA A 209 0.27 10.56 -21.20
C ALA A 209 -1.11 10.94 -20.62
N ALA A 210 -1.99 11.49 -21.46
CA ALA A 210 -3.33 11.91 -21.03
C ALA A 210 -4.16 10.75 -20.44
N GLU A 211 -4.02 9.55 -21.01
CA GLU A 211 -4.81 8.36 -20.66
C GLU A 211 -4.01 7.25 -19.97
N GLN A 212 -2.69 7.38 -19.87
CA GLN A 212 -1.81 6.32 -19.37
C GLN A 212 -0.64 6.87 -18.57
N VAL A 213 -0.23 6.13 -17.54
CA VAL A 213 1.08 6.28 -16.90
C VAL A 213 1.80 4.95 -16.94
N ALA A 214 3.10 4.99 -17.23
CA ALA A 214 3.92 3.79 -17.34
C ALA A 214 5.31 3.99 -16.73
N ILE A 215 5.83 2.93 -16.12
CA ILE A 215 7.22 2.81 -15.71
C ILE A 215 7.82 1.61 -16.43
N GLN A 216 8.90 1.83 -17.15
CA GLN A 216 9.65 0.78 -17.83
C GLN A 216 11.05 0.69 -17.24
N THR A 217 11.47 -0.51 -16.88
CA THR A 217 12.83 -0.81 -16.42
C THR A 217 13.52 -1.73 -17.42
N SER A 218 14.80 -1.49 -17.69
CA SER A 218 15.64 -2.35 -18.52
C SER A 218 16.84 -2.86 -17.74
N TRP A 219 17.20 -4.10 -18.06
CA TRP A 219 18.23 -4.87 -17.39
C TRP A 219 19.02 -5.65 -18.42
N ILE A 220 20.34 -5.64 -18.30
CA ILE A 220 21.22 -6.30 -19.26
C ILE A 220 22.20 -7.22 -18.55
N GLY A 221 22.69 -8.23 -19.24
CA GLY A 221 23.76 -9.07 -18.71
C GLY A 221 24.25 -10.06 -19.73
N GLU A 222 25.25 -10.84 -19.33
CA GLU A 222 25.80 -11.92 -20.14
C GLU A 222 25.66 -13.24 -19.39
N ARG A 223 25.15 -14.28 -20.07
CA ARG A 223 25.08 -15.64 -19.53
C ARG A 223 25.49 -16.64 -20.60
N ARG A 224 26.33 -17.61 -20.22
CA ARG A 224 26.86 -18.64 -21.14
C ARG A 224 27.43 -18.04 -22.45
N GLY A 225 28.07 -16.87 -22.37
CA GLY A 225 28.66 -16.18 -23.54
C GLY A 225 27.68 -15.39 -24.40
N GLY A 226 26.40 -15.31 -24.03
CA GLY A 226 25.38 -14.58 -24.78
C GLY A 226 24.78 -13.42 -23.99
N GLN A 227 24.55 -12.30 -24.69
CA GLN A 227 23.87 -11.15 -24.13
C GLN A 227 22.39 -11.46 -23.89
N ILE A 228 21.88 -10.95 -22.77
CA ILE A 228 20.48 -10.99 -22.36
C ILE A 228 20.05 -9.57 -22.04
N SER A 229 18.91 -9.18 -22.59
CA SER A 229 18.20 -7.96 -22.23
C SER A 229 16.82 -8.33 -21.71
N LEU A 230 16.42 -7.74 -20.59
CA LEU A 230 15.12 -7.93 -19.98
C LEU A 230 14.49 -6.57 -19.74
N THR A 231 13.27 -6.38 -20.24
CA THR A 231 12.48 -5.17 -20.04
C THR A 231 11.22 -5.52 -19.26
N GLN A 232 10.88 -4.71 -18.26
CA GLN A 232 9.60 -4.79 -17.56
C GLN A 232 8.88 -3.46 -17.69
N GLU A 233 7.67 -3.48 -18.25
CA GLU A 233 6.81 -2.31 -18.38
C GLU A 233 5.54 -2.51 -17.56
N ALA A 234 5.34 -1.62 -16.60
CA ALA A 234 4.15 -1.57 -15.77
C ALA A 234 3.31 -0.37 -16.22
N THR A 235 2.03 -0.60 -16.50
CA THR A 235 1.10 0.40 -17.02
C THR A 235 -0.15 0.51 -16.16
N LEU A 236 -0.61 1.75 -15.95
CA LEU A 236 -1.96 2.06 -15.50
C LEU A 236 -2.64 2.95 -16.53
N THR A 237 -3.90 2.62 -16.83
CA THR A 237 -4.77 3.42 -17.70
C THR A 237 -5.81 4.15 -16.87
N ARG A 238 -6.14 5.38 -17.27
CA ARG A 238 -7.18 6.19 -16.62
C ARG A 238 -8.52 5.44 -16.60
N ASN A 239 -9.21 5.45 -15.47
CA ASN A 239 -10.52 4.81 -15.29
C ASN A 239 -10.54 3.29 -15.59
N SER A 240 -9.38 2.65 -15.65
CA SER A 240 -9.27 1.21 -15.85
C SER A 240 -9.04 0.51 -14.52
N PRO A 241 -9.86 -0.49 -14.14
CA PRO A 241 -9.62 -1.34 -12.98
C PRO A 241 -8.55 -2.39 -13.25
N THR A 242 -7.75 -2.24 -14.31
CA THR A 242 -6.71 -3.17 -14.73
C THR A 242 -5.32 -2.51 -14.68
N PHE A 243 -4.39 -3.26 -14.12
CA PHE A 243 -2.96 -3.04 -14.14
C PHE A 243 -2.33 -4.02 -15.14
N ASP A 244 -1.49 -3.51 -16.02
CA ASP A 244 -0.78 -4.31 -17.02
C ASP A 244 0.71 -4.38 -16.68
N LEU A 245 1.26 -5.58 -16.69
CA LEU A 245 2.70 -5.84 -16.59
C LEU A 245 3.15 -6.65 -17.81
N THR A 246 3.96 -6.04 -18.65
CA THR A 246 4.62 -6.72 -19.77
C THR A 246 6.08 -6.95 -19.44
N VAL A 247 6.55 -8.17 -19.66
CA VAL A 247 7.95 -8.56 -19.49
C VAL A 247 8.43 -9.10 -20.83
N ASP A 248 9.48 -8.50 -21.39
CA ASP A 248 10.09 -8.91 -22.64
C ASP A 248 11.56 -9.28 -22.40
N ALA A 249 11.97 -10.46 -22.86
CA ALA A 249 13.34 -10.93 -22.84
C ALA A 249 13.87 -11.16 -24.25
N GLN A 250 15.03 -10.57 -24.52
CA GLN A 250 15.77 -10.74 -25.76
C GLN A 250 17.13 -11.34 -25.46
N SER A 251 17.49 -12.38 -26.20
CA SER A 251 18.79 -13.03 -26.09
C SER A 251 19.19 -13.65 -27.42
N ILE A 252 20.49 -13.75 -27.66
CA ILE A 252 21.02 -14.58 -28.75
C ILE A 252 20.90 -16.08 -28.43
N LEU A 253 20.78 -16.43 -27.14
CA LEU A 253 20.51 -17.80 -26.70
C LEU A 253 19.01 -18.09 -26.82
N PRO A 254 18.61 -19.32 -27.14
CA PRO A 254 17.20 -19.68 -27.21
C PRO A 254 16.47 -19.41 -25.87
N VAL A 255 15.46 -18.54 -25.92
CA VAL A 255 14.56 -18.28 -24.79
C VAL A 255 13.39 -19.25 -24.88
N GLY A 256 13.27 -20.13 -23.87
CA GLY A 256 12.18 -21.10 -23.78
C GLY A 256 10.91 -20.51 -23.20
N GLY A 257 11.04 -19.51 -22.32
CA GLY A 257 9.91 -18.89 -21.65
C GLY A 257 10.30 -17.80 -20.66
N LEU A 258 9.29 -17.22 -20.05
CA LEU A 258 9.40 -16.31 -18.91
C LEU A 258 8.59 -16.85 -17.75
N GLN A 259 9.13 -16.69 -16.54
CA GLN A 259 8.47 -17.03 -15.29
C GLN A 259 8.41 -15.79 -14.39
N LEU A 260 7.25 -15.56 -13.78
CA LEU A 260 7.00 -14.54 -12.78
C LEU A 260 6.29 -15.15 -11.58
N ASP A 261 6.86 -15.03 -10.38
CA ASP A 261 6.19 -15.40 -9.13
C ASP A 261 5.52 -14.14 -8.51
N LEU A 262 4.19 -14.13 -8.42
CA LEU A 262 3.41 -13.11 -7.69
C LEU A 262 3.17 -13.58 -6.26
N ARG A 263 3.68 -12.84 -5.29
CA ARG A 263 3.51 -13.18 -3.86
C ARG A 263 2.53 -12.23 -3.18
N SER A 264 1.88 -12.67 -2.11
CA SER A 264 1.12 -11.77 -1.25
C SER A 264 2.07 -10.78 -0.53
N ALA A 265 1.55 -9.58 -0.26
CA ALA A 265 2.28 -8.60 0.54
C ALA A 265 2.38 -9.07 2.02
N PRO A 266 3.41 -8.67 2.78
CA PRO A 266 3.72 -9.27 4.09
C PRO A 266 2.58 -9.27 5.12
N ASP A 267 1.71 -8.26 5.09
CA ASP A 267 0.62 -8.07 6.07
C ASP A 267 -0.73 -8.58 5.59
N ILE A 268 -0.79 -9.36 4.50
CA ILE A 268 -2.04 -9.90 3.97
C ILE A 268 -1.81 -11.27 3.35
N ALA A 269 -2.71 -12.21 3.63
CA ALA A 269 -2.63 -13.57 3.09
C ALA A 269 -3.64 -13.79 1.97
N MET A 270 -3.35 -14.69 1.04
CA MET A 270 -4.34 -15.21 0.10
C MET A 270 -5.26 -16.19 0.83
N THR A 271 -6.56 -15.93 0.83
CA THR A 271 -7.56 -16.78 1.51
C THR A 271 -8.28 -17.72 0.55
N SER A 272 -8.35 -17.36 -0.73
CA SER A 272 -8.95 -18.19 -1.76
C SER A 272 -8.28 -17.94 -3.09
N VAL A 273 -7.95 -19.02 -3.80
CA VAL A 273 -7.40 -18.99 -5.15
C VAL A 273 -8.19 -19.98 -6.00
N LYS A 274 -8.75 -19.49 -7.11
CA LYS A 274 -9.41 -20.32 -8.13
C LYS A 274 -8.77 -20.08 -9.48
N ILE A 275 -8.12 -21.11 -10.03
CA ILE A 275 -7.46 -21.06 -11.33
C ILE A 275 -8.33 -21.76 -12.38
N VAL A 276 -8.58 -21.09 -13.50
CA VAL A 276 -9.31 -21.61 -14.66
C VAL A 276 -8.58 -21.18 -15.92
N GLY A 277 -7.92 -22.13 -16.59
CA GLY A 277 -7.10 -21.83 -17.77
C GLY A 277 -5.96 -20.87 -17.42
N GLN A 278 -5.88 -19.76 -18.14
CA GLN A 278 -4.85 -18.72 -17.98
C GLN A 278 -5.25 -17.61 -17.01
N THR A 279 -6.24 -17.86 -16.15
CA THR A 279 -6.80 -16.85 -15.24
C THR A 279 -6.92 -17.42 -13.84
N ALA A 280 -6.44 -16.65 -12.86
CA ALA A 280 -6.62 -16.88 -11.43
C ALA A 280 -7.54 -15.80 -10.84
N THR A 281 -8.52 -16.21 -10.05
CA THR A 281 -9.29 -15.31 -9.17
C THR A 281 -8.78 -15.52 -7.76
N VAL A 282 -8.32 -14.44 -7.12
CA VAL A 282 -7.69 -14.46 -5.80
C VAL A 282 -8.45 -13.54 -4.85
N TYR A 283 -8.73 -14.02 -3.65
CA TYR A 283 -9.24 -13.21 -2.55
C TYR A 283 -8.25 -13.23 -1.39
N PHE A 284 -8.19 -12.12 -0.66
CA PHE A 284 -7.23 -11.89 0.41
C PHE A 284 -7.90 -11.86 1.79
N THR A 285 -7.10 -11.82 2.86
CA THR A 285 -7.60 -11.63 4.22
C THR A 285 -8.48 -10.38 4.29
N PRO A 286 -9.68 -10.44 4.93
CA PRO A 286 -10.58 -9.30 5.01
C PRO A 286 -9.90 -8.04 5.53
N ARG A 287 -10.18 -6.91 4.88
CA ARG A 287 -9.83 -5.57 5.34
C ARG A 287 -11.13 -4.79 5.53
N GLY A 288 -11.48 -4.52 6.79
CA GLY A 288 -12.81 -4.01 7.12
C GLY A 288 -13.85 -5.14 7.13
N LEU A 289 -14.93 -4.98 6.37
CA LEU A 289 -16.04 -5.95 6.30
C LEU A 289 -15.95 -6.90 5.10
N GLU A 290 -15.09 -6.60 4.13
CA GLU A 290 -15.03 -7.31 2.85
C GLU A 290 -13.61 -7.79 2.54
N GLN A 291 -13.51 -8.81 1.68
CA GLN A 291 -12.26 -9.34 1.17
C GLN A 291 -11.84 -8.57 -0.09
N PRO A 292 -10.61 -8.04 -0.15
CA PRO A 292 -10.05 -7.60 -1.42
C PRO A 292 -9.98 -8.77 -2.40
N GLY A 293 -10.41 -8.55 -3.64
CA GLY A 293 -10.41 -9.55 -4.71
C GLY A 293 -9.72 -9.06 -5.97
N LEU A 294 -8.88 -9.91 -6.56
CA LEU A 294 -8.17 -9.67 -7.82
C LEU A 294 -8.44 -10.80 -8.81
N ARG A 295 -8.47 -10.45 -10.10
CA ARG A 295 -8.32 -11.40 -11.21
C ARG A 295 -6.96 -11.19 -11.86
N ILE A 296 -6.20 -12.25 -12.01
CA ILE A 296 -4.87 -12.26 -12.63
C ILE A 296 -4.97 -13.11 -13.88
N SER A 297 -4.59 -12.57 -15.03
CA SER A 297 -4.71 -13.23 -16.33
C SER A 297 -3.42 -13.11 -17.14
N VAL A 298 -3.06 -14.16 -17.87
CA VAL A 298 -2.07 -14.08 -18.95
C VAL A 298 -2.84 -13.80 -20.24
N VAL A 299 -2.45 -12.73 -20.95
CA VAL A 299 -3.27 -12.18 -22.06
C VAL A 299 -2.72 -12.58 -23.43
N ASP A 300 -1.39 -12.55 -23.56
CA ASP A 300 -0.71 -12.82 -24.81
C ASP A 300 -0.23 -14.29 -24.86
N GLY A 301 -0.77 -15.07 -25.80
CA GLY A 301 -0.26 -16.40 -26.13
C GLY A 301 -0.61 -17.53 -25.16
N ALA A 302 0.19 -18.60 -25.19
CA ALA A 302 0.03 -19.74 -24.30
C ALA A 302 0.82 -19.52 -23.00
N GLY A 303 0.11 -19.19 -21.92
CA GLY A 303 0.65 -19.12 -20.57
C GLY A 303 -0.03 -20.09 -19.61
N THR A 304 0.56 -20.24 -18.43
CA THR A 304 0.01 -21.04 -17.32
C THR A 304 0.07 -20.21 -16.03
N ILE A 305 -0.87 -20.49 -15.14
CA ILE A 305 -0.85 -19.97 -13.77
C ILE A 305 -0.99 -21.17 -12.84
N GLU A 306 -0.10 -21.28 -11.86
CA GLU A 306 -0.16 -22.29 -10.82
C GLU A 306 0.02 -21.65 -9.44
N GLN A 307 -0.62 -22.24 -8.43
CA GLN A 307 -0.35 -21.86 -7.05
C GLN A 307 0.75 -22.76 -6.51
N THR A 308 1.92 -22.18 -6.24
CA THR A 308 3.11 -22.93 -5.77
C THR A 308 3.16 -23.04 -4.25
N GLU A 309 2.71 -21.98 -3.57
CA GLU A 309 2.64 -21.86 -2.11
C GLU A 309 1.32 -21.16 -1.74
N PRO A 310 0.86 -21.22 -0.47
CA PRO A 310 -0.39 -20.57 -0.06
C PRO A 310 -0.48 -19.10 -0.47
N ASP A 311 0.65 -18.40 -0.43
CA ASP A 311 0.79 -16.97 -0.67
C ASP A 311 1.53 -16.63 -1.98
N SER A 312 1.59 -17.57 -2.93
CA SER A 312 2.35 -17.39 -4.18
C SER A 312 1.64 -17.99 -5.38
N LEU A 313 1.63 -17.23 -6.47
CA LEU A 313 1.21 -17.67 -7.80
C LEU A 313 2.40 -17.60 -8.75
N ARG A 314 2.73 -18.72 -9.38
CA ARG A 314 3.68 -18.74 -10.49
C ARG A 314 2.93 -18.58 -11.79
N ILE A 315 3.46 -17.69 -12.62
CA ILE A 315 2.95 -17.39 -13.95
C ILE A 315 4.06 -17.70 -14.94
N GLU A 316 3.76 -18.50 -15.95
CA GLU A 316 4.71 -18.81 -17.01
C GLU A 316 4.12 -18.50 -18.39
N ALA A 317 4.97 -18.07 -19.32
CA ALA A 317 4.65 -17.98 -20.73
C ALA A 317 5.78 -18.57 -21.57
N SER A 318 5.41 -19.12 -22.72
CA SER A 318 6.37 -19.61 -23.71
C SER A 318 6.98 -18.46 -24.52
N GLY A 319 8.28 -18.59 -24.87
CA GLY A 319 9.00 -17.58 -25.64
C GLY A 319 9.46 -16.36 -24.82
N GLY A 320 9.81 -15.28 -25.53
CA GLY A 320 10.46 -14.11 -24.94
C GLY A 320 9.53 -13.02 -24.41
N ARG A 321 8.21 -13.26 -24.30
CA ARG A 321 7.25 -12.25 -23.83
C ARG A 321 6.23 -12.85 -22.88
N LEU A 322 5.98 -12.15 -21.77
CA LEU A 322 4.95 -12.45 -20.79
C LEU A 322 4.14 -11.19 -20.55
N HIS A 323 2.82 -11.27 -20.73
CA HIS A 323 1.90 -10.17 -20.48
C HIS A 323 0.87 -10.58 -19.43
N VAL A 324 0.96 -9.98 -18.25
CA VAL A 324 0.10 -10.23 -17.10
C VAL A 324 -0.82 -9.04 -16.86
N GLN A 325 -2.12 -9.32 -16.79
CA GLN A 325 -3.13 -8.37 -16.36
C GLN A 325 -3.60 -8.69 -14.94
N VAL A 326 -3.67 -7.66 -14.10
CA VAL A 326 -4.28 -7.74 -12.77
C VAL A 326 -5.47 -6.80 -12.76
N THR A 327 -6.67 -7.34 -12.53
CA THR A 327 -7.92 -6.59 -12.50
C THR A 327 -8.53 -6.61 -11.10
N VAL A 328 -8.89 -5.45 -10.56
CA VAL A 328 -9.57 -5.36 -9.26
C VAL A 328 -11.02 -5.82 -9.41
N LEU A 329 -11.48 -6.72 -8.53
CA LEU A 329 -12.85 -7.24 -8.54
C LEU A 329 -13.74 -6.59 -7.48
N THR A 330 -13.16 -6.06 -6.42
CA THR A 330 -13.86 -5.50 -5.25
C THR A 330 -13.38 -4.07 -4.97
N ALA A 331 -13.29 -3.26 -6.02
CA ALA A 331 -12.79 -1.90 -5.88
C ALA A 331 -13.73 -1.04 -5.02
N GLY A 332 -13.15 -0.22 -4.15
CA GLY A 332 -13.88 0.87 -3.49
C GLY A 332 -14.25 2.00 -4.46
N GLU A 333 -14.93 3.02 -3.96
CA GLU A 333 -15.16 4.25 -4.73
C GLU A 333 -13.82 4.90 -5.13
N PRO A 334 -13.66 5.35 -6.38
CA PRO A 334 -12.49 6.12 -6.81
C PRO A 334 -12.27 7.37 -5.96
N PHE A 335 -11.07 7.53 -5.41
CA PHE A 335 -10.70 8.70 -4.59
C PHE A 335 -9.37 9.35 -5.00
N SER A 336 -8.64 8.74 -5.93
CA SER A 336 -7.39 9.21 -6.50
C SER A 336 -7.53 9.42 -8.01
N SER A 337 -6.60 10.16 -8.59
CA SER A 337 -6.51 10.36 -10.05
C SER A 337 -5.22 9.76 -10.60
N MET A 338 -5.24 9.42 -11.88
CA MET A 338 -4.06 8.92 -12.58
C MET A 338 -2.86 9.87 -12.49
N ARG A 339 -1.73 9.42 -11.92
CA ARG A 339 -0.51 10.21 -11.69
C ARG A 339 0.75 9.36 -11.63
N MET A 340 1.87 9.96 -12.06
CA MET A 340 3.22 9.51 -11.72
C MET A 340 3.66 10.19 -10.42
N LEU A 341 4.21 9.41 -9.50
CA LEU A 341 4.63 9.83 -8.17
C LEU A 341 6.13 9.57 -8.02
N TYR A 342 6.93 10.59 -8.32
CA TYR A 342 8.39 10.53 -8.18
C TYR A 342 8.84 11.34 -6.96
N PRO A 343 9.46 10.71 -5.94
CA PRO A 343 9.77 11.39 -4.66
C PRO A 343 10.48 12.74 -4.79
N PRO A 344 11.54 12.93 -5.61
CA PRO A 344 12.17 14.24 -5.77
C PRO A 344 11.25 15.34 -6.33
N ASP A 345 10.32 14.97 -7.22
CA ASP A 345 9.34 15.92 -7.78
C ASP A 345 8.25 16.24 -6.76
N LEU A 346 7.83 15.26 -5.95
CA LEU A 346 6.86 15.46 -4.87
C LEU A 346 7.41 16.44 -3.81
N VAL A 347 8.69 16.31 -3.42
CA VAL A 347 9.33 17.25 -2.49
C VAL A 347 9.25 18.69 -3.02
N LYS A 348 9.51 18.90 -4.32
CA LYS A 348 9.41 20.22 -4.96
C LYS A 348 7.96 20.70 -5.06
N GLN A 349 7.06 19.84 -5.52
CA GLN A 349 5.65 20.16 -5.74
C GLN A 349 4.96 20.59 -4.44
N TYR A 350 5.28 19.93 -3.33
CA TYR A 350 4.68 20.19 -2.03
C TYR A 350 5.53 21.08 -1.12
N HIS A 351 6.66 21.60 -1.59
CA HIS A 351 7.59 22.41 -0.78
C HIS A 351 7.98 21.75 0.54
N ILE A 352 8.28 20.44 0.50
CA ILE A 352 8.60 19.70 1.73
C ILE A 352 10.01 20.08 2.19
N ALA A 353 10.07 20.74 3.34
CA ALA A 353 11.31 21.26 3.91
C ALA A 353 11.77 20.46 5.15
N ALA A 354 10.82 19.78 5.82
CA ALA A 354 11.13 18.92 6.95
C ALA A 354 10.33 17.62 6.95
N VAL A 355 10.87 16.61 7.63
CA VAL A 355 10.22 15.34 7.86
C VAL A 355 10.28 14.99 9.34
N LEU A 356 9.13 14.59 9.88
CA LEU A 356 9.00 13.95 11.18
C LEU A 356 8.79 12.45 10.96
N LEU A 357 9.65 11.63 11.56
CA LEU A 357 9.54 10.18 11.58
C LEU A 357 9.36 9.68 13.01
N ASP A 358 8.65 8.58 13.18
CA ASP A 358 8.57 7.85 14.44
C ASP A 358 9.75 6.88 14.53
N ARG A 359 10.63 7.06 15.53
CA ARG A 359 11.82 6.21 15.78
C ARG A 359 11.46 4.80 16.22
N ASP A 360 10.26 4.62 16.77
CA ASP A 360 9.79 3.31 17.22
C ASP A 360 9.16 2.51 16.05
N ASP A 361 8.98 3.13 14.87
CA ASP A 361 8.54 2.43 13.68
C ASP A 361 9.63 1.47 13.19
N PRO A 362 9.35 0.15 13.01
CA PRO A 362 10.33 -0.80 12.48
C PRO A 362 10.90 -0.41 11.10
N ALA A 363 10.18 0.42 10.33
CA ALA A 363 10.62 0.95 9.05
C ALA A 363 11.41 2.28 9.16
N PHE A 364 11.71 2.79 10.36
CA PHE A 364 12.42 4.05 10.56
C PHE A 364 13.72 4.11 9.75
N ALA A 365 14.62 3.14 9.92
CA ALA A 365 15.93 3.14 9.26
C ALA A 365 15.86 3.01 7.73
N SER A 366 14.79 2.41 7.18
CA SER A 366 14.61 2.35 5.72
C SER A 366 14.03 3.66 5.17
N ARG A 367 13.11 4.29 5.90
CA ARG A 367 12.55 5.61 5.56
C ARG A 367 13.59 6.72 5.64
N GLU A 368 14.38 6.75 6.71
CA GLU A 368 15.47 7.70 6.91
C GLU A 368 16.48 7.62 5.76
N ARG A 369 16.99 6.42 5.42
CA ARG A 369 17.91 6.23 4.30
C ARG A 369 17.32 6.69 2.96
N ARG A 370 16.03 6.43 2.72
CA ARG A 370 15.34 6.85 1.49
C ARG A 370 15.23 8.37 1.38
N LEU A 371 14.87 9.04 2.48
CA LEU A 371 14.77 10.49 2.53
C LEU A 371 16.16 11.14 2.39
N ALA A 372 17.19 10.53 2.99
CA ALA A 372 18.57 10.97 2.81
C ALA A 372 19.04 10.89 1.36
N ALA A 373 18.65 9.85 0.63
CA ALA A 373 18.96 9.71 -0.79
C ALA A 373 18.33 10.80 -1.69
N ILE A 374 17.30 11.50 -1.20
CA ILE A 374 16.67 12.63 -1.90
C ILE A 374 16.99 14.00 -1.27
N GLY A 375 18.00 14.04 -0.38
CA GLY A 375 18.60 15.27 0.14
C GLY A 375 18.13 15.69 1.53
N PHE A 376 17.47 14.83 2.31
CA PHE A 376 17.17 15.15 3.72
C PHE A 376 18.32 14.74 4.65
N HIS A 377 18.56 15.54 5.68
CA HIS A 377 19.61 15.34 6.67
C HIS A 377 18.99 15.22 8.05
N GLY A 378 19.40 14.20 8.80
CA GLY A 378 18.90 13.97 10.16
C GLY A 378 19.42 15.02 11.13
N GLU A 379 18.53 15.53 11.98
CA GLU A 379 18.82 16.48 13.05
C GLU A 379 18.40 15.89 14.41
N PRO A 380 18.90 16.45 15.53
CA PRO A 380 18.40 16.09 16.85
C PRO A 380 16.89 16.35 16.94
N GLY A 381 16.12 15.29 17.16
CA GLY A 381 14.72 15.37 17.55
C GLY A 381 14.53 15.20 19.06
N ASP A 382 13.29 15.17 19.53
CA ASP A 382 12.93 14.97 20.93
C ASP A 382 12.06 13.72 21.13
N GLY A 383 12.32 12.98 22.21
CA GLY A 383 11.62 11.73 22.52
C GLY A 383 11.61 10.71 21.36
N PRO A 384 10.45 10.18 20.96
CA PRO A 384 10.33 9.18 19.90
C PRO A 384 10.46 9.78 18.49
N TYR A 385 10.60 11.10 18.37
CA TYR A 385 10.51 11.77 17.08
C TYR A 385 11.90 11.97 16.46
N GLY A 386 12.11 11.36 15.29
CA GLY A 386 13.24 11.66 14.42
C GLY A 386 12.90 12.83 13.51
N LEU A 387 13.81 13.80 13.42
CA LEU A 387 13.63 15.00 12.62
C LEU A 387 14.64 15.00 11.48
N MET A 388 14.19 15.39 10.29
CA MET A 388 15.07 15.59 9.14
C MET A 388 14.72 16.90 8.44
N PHE A 389 15.72 17.62 7.95
CA PHE A 389 15.56 18.83 7.15
C PHE A 389 16.22 18.69 5.80
N ARG A 390 15.81 19.52 4.84
CA ARG A 390 16.34 19.50 3.48
C ARG A 390 17.53 20.44 3.29
#